data_AF-A0A356ELV2-F1
#
_entry.id   AF-A0A356ELV2-F1
#
_cell.length_a   1.000
_cell.length_b   1.000
_cell.length_c   1.000
_cell.angle_alpha   90.00
_cell.angle_beta   90.00
_cell.angle_gamma   90.00
#
_symmetry.space_group_name_H-M   'P 1'
#
loop_
_entity.id
_entity.type
_entity.pdbx_description
1 polymer ?
#
loop_
_entity_poly.entity_id
_entity_poly.type
_entity_poly.pdbx_seq_one_letter_code
_entity_poly.pdbx_strand_id
1 'polypeptide(L)'
;MNHHRLATLVILAAALGAAGLTPFVSQAEVIIYTASLSGPAEEPPNASPGTGFAQIDYDDVLHTMRLQVTFSDLLGTTTVAHVHAPTADPFAGNVGVAFQTGTFP
;
A
#
# COMPACT_ATOMS: atom_id res chain seq x y z
N MET A 1 -60.03 -3.76 -25.53
CA MET A 1 -58.84 -2.89 -25.41
C MET A 1 -57.84 -3.56 -24.45
N ASN A 2 -56.91 -4.34 -25.01
CA ASN A 2 -55.58 -4.75 -24.51
C ASN A 2 -55.28 -4.93 -23.00
N HIS A 3 -55.69 -6.05 -22.40
CA HIS A 3 -55.07 -6.54 -21.14
C HIS A 3 -53.68 -7.17 -21.35
N HIS A 4 -53.38 -7.65 -22.56
CA HIS A 4 -52.08 -8.27 -22.89
C HIS A 4 -50.92 -7.28 -23.06
N ARG A 5 -51.21 -5.97 -23.24
CA ARG A 5 -50.15 -4.96 -23.37
C ARG A 5 -49.70 -4.36 -22.04
N LEU A 6 -50.49 -4.52 -20.98
CA LEU A 6 -50.15 -4.07 -19.63
C LEU A 6 -49.27 -5.10 -18.90
N ALA A 7 -49.49 -6.40 -19.12
CA ALA A 7 -48.67 -7.46 -18.51
C ALA A 7 -47.22 -7.48 -19.04
N THR A 8 -47.02 -7.21 -20.33
CA THR A 8 -45.68 -7.19 -20.94
C THR A 8 -44.81 -6.02 -20.43
N LEU A 9 -45.41 -4.90 -20.05
CA LEU A 9 -44.68 -3.71 -19.57
C LEU A 9 -44.15 -3.88 -18.13
N VAL A 10 -44.87 -4.64 -17.30
CA VAL A 10 -44.47 -4.91 -15.89
C VAL A 10 -43.33 -5.92 -15.80
N ILE A 11 -43.25 -6.88 -16.72
CA ILE A 11 -42.18 -7.90 -16.75
C ILE A 11 -40.85 -7.29 -17.20
N LEU A 12 -40.86 -6.28 -18.08
CA LEU A 12 -39.62 -5.63 -18.56
C LEU A 12 -38.97 -4.74 -17.49
N ALA A 13 -39.76 -4.12 -16.60
CA ALA A 13 -39.25 -3.32 -15.49
C ALA A 13 -38.59 -4.19 -14.40
N ALA A 14 -39.11 -5.40 -14.16
CA ALA A 14 -38.50 -6.35 -13.22
C ALA A 14 -37.20 -6.97 -13.76
N ALA A 15 -37.09 -7.17 -15.07
CA ALA A 15 -35.88 -7.71 -15.70
C ALA A 15 -34.71 -6.70 -15.76
N LEU A 16 -35.00 -5.40 -15.88
CA LEU A 16 -33.96 -4.35 -15.82
C LEU A 16 -33.48 -4.07 -14.39
N GLY A 17 -34.30 -4.31 -13.37
CA GLY A 17 -33.90 -4.14 -11.97
C GLY A 17 -32.94 -5.23 -11.45
N ALA A 18 -32.99 -6.43 -12.05
CA ALA A 18 -32.15 -7.56 -11.63
C ALA A 18 -30.76 -7.60 -12.29
N ALA A 19 -30.56 -6.87 -13.41
CA ALA A 19 -29.30 -6.88 -14.16
C ALA A 19 -28.27 -5.84 -13.68
N GLY A 20 -28.65 -4.92 -12.79
CA GLY A 20 -27.80 -3.78 -12.36
C GLY A 20 -27.09 -3.94 -11.01
N LEU A 21 -27.22 -5.08 -10.34
CA LEU A 21 -26.72 -5.31 -8.97
C LEU A 21 -25.63 -6.39 -8.93
N THR A 22 -24.71 -6.42 -9.88
CA THR A 22 -23.43 -7.10 -9.61
C THR A 22 -22.68 -6.21 -8.61
N PRO A 23 -22.47 -6.63 -7.34
CA PRO A 23 -21.58 -5.89 -6.47
C PRO A 23 -20.21 -5.89 -7.15
N PHE A 24 -19.70 -4.71 -7.49
CA PHE A 24 -18.29 -4.54 -7.73
C PHE A 24 -17.61 -4.86 -6.41
N VAL A 25 -17.11 -6.07 -6.27
CA VAL A 25 -16.25 -6.42 -5.15
C VAL A 25 -14.97 -5.60 -5.37
N SER A 26 -14.69 -4.64 -4.49
CA SER A 26 -13.37 -4.00 -4.51
C SER A 26 -12.34 -5.10 -4.28
N GLN A 27 -11.41 -5.26 -5.22
CA GLN A 27 -10.22 -6.09 -5.01
C GLN A 27 -9.35 -5.32 -4.02
N ALA A 28 -9.63 -5.42 -2.72
CA ALA A 28 -8.74 -4.90 -1.70
C ALA A 28 -7.52 -5.83 -1.67
N GLU A 29 -6.43 -5.39 -2.29
CA GLU A 29 -5.19 -6.15 -2.34
C GLU A 29 -4.19 -5.52 -1.37
N VAL A 30 -3.81 -6.28 -0.35
CA VAL A 30 -2.65 -5.90 0.46
C VAL A 30 -1.40 -6.25 -0.34
N ILE A 31 -0.71 -5.23 -0.82
CA ILE A 31 0.55 -5.38 -1.56
C ILE A 31 1.69 -5.53 -0.57
N ILE A 32 2.43 -6.62 -0.69
CA ILE A 32 3.58 -6.92 0.17
C ILE A 32 4.87 -6.56 -0.56
N TYR A 33 5.64 -5.65 0.02
CA TYR A 33 7.01 -5.34 -0.40
C TYR A 33 8.00 -5.82 0.64
N THR A 34 9.20 -6.18 0.19
CA THR A 34 10.31 -6.57 1.07
C THR A 34 11.60 -5.88 0.66
N ALA A 35 12.46 -5.56 1.63
CA ALA A 35 13.77 -4.98 1.36
C ALA A 35 14.83 -5.52 2.34
N SER A 36 16.04 -5.73 1.82
CA SER A 36 17.23 -5.94 2.64
C SER A 36 17.93 -4.59 2.86
N LEU A 37 18.30 -4.30 4.11
CA LEU A 37 18.88 -3.02 4.52
C LEU A 37 20.37 -3.20 4.81
N SER A 38 21.20 -2.27 4.33
CA SER A 38 22.64 -2.25 4.59
C SER A 38 23.23 -0.86 4.34
N GLY A 39 24.35 -0.52 4.98
CA GLY A 39 25.07 0.74 4.73
C GLY A 39 25.44 0.98 3.26
N PRO A 40 25.93 -0.03 2.50
CA PRO A 40 26.19 0.12 1.07
C PRO A 40 24.95 0.35 0.19
N ALA A 41 23.75 0.04 0.68
CA ALA A 41 22.48 0.28 -0.01
C ALA A 41 21.90 1.68 0.29
N GLU A 42 22.54 2.47 1.15
CA GLU A 42 22.18 3.87 1.35
C GLU A 42 22.61 4.75 0.17
N GLU A 43 22.06 5.96 0.11
CA GLU A 43 22.49 7.02 -0.80
C GLU A 43 22.89 8.25 0.03
N PRO A 44 24.17 8.68 -0.02
CA PRO A 44 25.32 7.96 -0.58
C PRO A 44 25.65 6.70 0.25
N PRO A 45 26.23 5.65 -0.36
CA PRO A 45 26.65 4.45 0.36
C PRO A 45 27.63 4.75 1.50
N ASN A 46 27.49 4.05 2.62
CA ASN A 46 28.36 4.21 3.78
C ASN A 46 28.92 2.87 4.30
N ALA A 47 29.84 2.95 5.28
CA ALA A 47 30.51 1.79 5.87
C ALA A 47 29.86 1.28 7.17
N SER A 48 28.59 1.61 7.42
CA SER A 48 27.85 1.10 8.57
C SER A 48 27.83 -0.44 8.57
N PRO A 49 28.13 -1.10 9.69
CA PRO A 49 27.99 -2.54 9.80
C PRO A 49 26.52 -2.98 9.99
N GLY A 50 25.60 -2.04 10.19
CA GLY A 50 24.20 -2.34 10.42
C GLY A 50 23.55 -3.05 9.23
N THR A 51 22.75 -4.07 9.54
CA THR A 51 21.95 -4.80 8.54
C THR A 51 20.51 -4.93 9.01
N GLY A 52 19.60 -5.23 8.07
CA GLY A 52 18.21 -5.47 8.42
C GLY A 52 17.36 -6.04 7.30
N PHE A 53 16.12 -6.37 7.65
CA PHE A 53 15.09 -6.80 6.72
C PHE A 53 13.80 -6.04 7.03
N ALA A 54 13.15 -5.52 5.99
CA ALA A 54 11.88 -4.84 6.07
C ALA A 54 10.82 -5.61 5.28
N GLN A 55 9.64 -5.78 5.89
CA GLN A 55 8.41 -6.12 5.22
C GLN A 55 7.42 -4.95 5.33
N ILE A 56 6.82 -4.58 4.21
CA ILE A 56 5.87 -3.48 4.10
C ILE A 56 4.59 -4.06 3.52
N ASP A 57 3.50 -3.96 4.29
CA ASP A 57 2.17 -4.35 3.83
C ASP A 57 1.39 -3.06 3.55
N TYR A 58 1.05 -2.82 2.29
CA TYR A 58 0.30 -1.65 1.84
C TYR A 58 -1.12 -2.05 1.42
N ASP A 59 -2.12 -1.53 2.12
CA ASP A 59 -3.53 -1.67 1.76
C ASP A 59 -3.90 -0.52 0.82
N ASP A 60 -4.14 -0.84 -0.45
CA ASP A 60 -4.40 0.14 -1.51
C ASP A 60 -5.82 0.73 -1.46
N VAL A 61 -6.74 0.11 -0.72
CA VAL A 61 -8.09 0.62 -0.51
C VAL A 61 -8.11 1.58 0.67
N LEU A 62 -7.55 1.17 1.81
CA LEU A 62 -7.50 1.98 3.03
C LEU A 62 -6.38 3.02 3.02
N HIS A 63 -5.43 2.92 2.07
CA HIS A 63 -4.23 3.74 2.01
C HIS A 63 -3.43 3.69 3.32
N THR A 64 -3.39 2.51 3.94
CA THR A 64 -2.64 2.27 5.18
C THR A 64 -1.43 1.40 4.90
N MET A 65 -0.36 1.65 5.64
CA MET A 65 0.89 0.90 5.51
C MET A 65 1.31 0.37 6.88
N ARG A 66 1.66 -0.93 6.94
CA ARG A 66 2.30 -1.55 8.10
C ARG A 66 3.75 -1.87 7.76
N LEU A 67 4.68 -1.43 8.60
CA LEU A 67 6.10 -1.75 8.48
C LEU A 67 6.51 -2.70 9.60
N GLN A 68 7.19 -3.78 9.23
CA GLN A 68 7.87 -4.67 10.16
C GLN A 68 9.34 -4.73 9.78
N VAL A 69 10.20 -4.26 10.66
CA VAL A 69 11.65 -4.15 10.39
C VAL A 69 12.43 -4.83 11.50
N THR A 70 13.33 -5.73 11.13
CA THR A 70 14.35 -6.27 12.02
C THR A 70 15.70 -5.73 11.62
N PHE A 71 16.55 -5.41 12.59
CA PHE A 71 17.89 -4.90 12.35
C PHE A 71 18.88 -5.36 13.43
N SER A 72 20.15 -5.42 13.09
CA SER A 72 21.25 -5.78 13.98
C SER A 72 22.48 -4.92 13.73
N ASP A 73 23.46 -5.02 14.64
CA ASP A 73 24.81 -4.46 14.49
C ASP A 73 24.86 -2.93 14.32
N LEU A 74 23.85 -2.23 14.83
CA LEU A 74 23.89 -0.77 14.96
C LEU A 74 24.91 -0.38 16.03
N LEU A 75 25.74 0.62 15.73
CA LEU A 75 26.81 1.08 16.63
C LEU A 75 26.34 1.99 17.76
N GLY A 76 25.08 2.44 17.73
CA GLY A 76 24.50 3.40 18.66
C GLY A 76 23.08 3.03 19.08
N THR A 77 22.51 3.84 19.96
CA THR A 77 21.12 3.67 20.39
C THR A 77 20.14 4.02 19.27
N THR A 78 19.16 3.15 19.04
CA THR A 78 18.05 3.43 18.12
C THR A 78 17.11 4.44 18.78
N THR A 79 16.98 5.63 18.20
CA THR A 79 16.17 6.72 18.76
C THR A 79 14.96 7.07 17.90
N VAL A 80 15.00 6.78 16.61
CA VAL A 80 14.00 7.21 15.62
C VAL A 80 13.91 6.18 14.49
N ALA A 81 12.68 5.99 13.97
CA ALA A 81 12.42 5.41 12.66
C ALA A 81 11.62 6.41 11.81
N HIS A 82 11.89 6.44 10.51
CA HIS A 82 11.20 7.30 9.54
C HIS A 82 11.24 6.68 8.13
N VAL A 83 10.42 7.20 7.22
CA VAL A 83 10.39 6.79 5.80
C VAL A 83 10.85 7.97 4.95
N HIS A 84 11.74 7.71 3.99
CA HIS A 84 12.22 8.70 3.03
C HIS A 84 11.17 8.98 1.95
N ALA A 85 11.23 10.17 1.34
CA ALA A 85 10.41 10.50 0.17
C ALA A 85 10.78 9.62 -1.03
N PRO A 86 9.92 9.50 -2.05
CA PRO A 86 10.29 8.84 -3.30
C PRO A 86 11.34 9.67 -4.05
N THR A 87 12.23 8.97 -4.75
CA THR A 87 13.15 9.55 -5.73
C THR A 87 12.48 9.63 -7.10
N ALA A 88 13.02 10.46 -8.01
CA ALA A 88 12.50 10.57 -9.37
C ALA A 88 12.72 9.27 -10.17
N ASP A 89 13.90 8.66 -10.00
CA ASP A 89 14.25 7.37 -10.58
C ASP A 89 14.42 6.33 -9.46
N PRO A 90 13.98 5.06 -9.65
CA PRO A 90 14.16 4.02 -8.65
C PRO A 90 15.63 3.81 -8.29
N PHE A 91 15.90 3.61 -6.99
CA PHE A 91 17.25 3.29 -6.47
C PHE A 91 18.33 4.34 -6.76
N ALA A 92 17.93 5.60 -7.01
CA ALA A 92 18.87 6.68 -7.34
C ALA A 92 18.49 8.00 -6.66
N GLY A 93 19.50 8.70 -6.12
CA GLY A 93 19.37 10.05 -5.57
C GLY A 93 19.08 10.10 -4.06
N ASN A 94 19.47 11.22 -3.45
CA ASN A 94 19.19 11.53 -2.06
C ASN A 94 17.88 12.29 -1.91
N VAL A 95 17.09 11.94 -0.91
CA VAL A 95 15.83 12.60 -0.59
C VAL A 95 15.63 12.65 0.92
N GLY A 96 14.95 13.70 1.35
CA GLY A 96 14.63 13.91 2.76
C GLY A 96 13.56 12.95 3.28
N VAL A 97 13.27 13.12 4.56
CA VAL A 97 12.24 12.35 5.28
C VAL A 97 10.84 12.79 4.84
N ALA A 98 9.97 11.83 4.50
CA ALA A 98 8.58 12.09 4.14
C ALA A 98 7.64 12.16 5.36
N PHE A 99 7.91 11.39 6.41
CA PHE A 99 7.08 11.34 7.62
C PHE A 99 7.92 11.62 8.88
N GLN A 100 7.44 12.54 9.71
CA GLN A 100 8.18 13.01 10.89
C GLN A 100 8.37 11.89 11.92
N THR A 101 9.51 11.97 12.60
CA THR A 101 10.01 11.04 13.62
C THR A 101 8.99 10.83 14.75
N GLY A 102 8.65 9.57 15.08
CA GLY A 102 7.71 9.22 16.15
C GLY A 102 6.35 8.68 15.70
N THR A 103 6.19 8.32 14.43
CA THR A 103 4.96 7.77 13.85
C THR A 103 4.90 6.23 13.84
N PHE A 104 5.97 5.55 14.24
CA PHE A 104 5.98 4.11 14.45
C PHE A 104 6.07 3.81 15.96
N PRO A 105 5.06 3.16 16.57
CA PRO A 105 5.12 2.73 17.96
C PRO A 105 6.21 1.68 18.20
#